data_AF-A0A921SXE7-F1
#
_entry.id   AF-A0A921SXE7-F1
#
_cell.length_a   1.000
_cell.length_b   1.000
_cell.length_c   1.000
_cell.angle_alpha   90.00
_cell.angle_beta   90.00
_cell.angle_gamma   90.00
#
_symmetry.space_group_name_H-M   'P 1'
#
loop_
_entity.id
_entity.type
_entity.pdbx_description
1 polymer ?
#
loop_
_entity_poly.entity_id
_entity_poly.type
_entity_poly.pdbx_seq_one_letter_code
_entity_poly.pdbx_strand_id
1 'polypeptide(L)'
;MHTADQVRHALTHPDPAARPMMRWWWFGPDMDRAEIDRELRAMAEAGLGGAEVALVYPLRPGAPHYLSPEVLAHLRHAAERARELGLRLDVTLGSGWSYGGAHIGAEHAARRLRWERRDLGPAALEWELNPSWPGDELVSVHLGEGLPPTGWQRLPVEGARLQIPVGRGPRTVLLAWSEVTGQQVKRSAAGAEGPVVDHLSAAAVRHHLDTVGGAILEAVPAELLGSVFSDSLEVYDAGWTPGLLEHFRTRRGYELLDVLHLLEVDGPESAQVREDYGRTLSELVEQGFVATCRAWAEEHEVRFRLQGYGQPPITLGAQRGAHLIEGEGAGWTALTQSRWASSAAHLDRREVVSSEVWTWVHSPSFRAAPLDLLAEAHEHLLLGITHFVGHGWPYSAPDAEGLGWTFYAAGALDDRNAWWPAMPELSAHLTRLCAALRLGAPGADVALYLPYADVRAARGSGHDLWAACRAHIGERIPAAIRRAGYDLDLIDDDVLETVDPAAYPVVILPRIVRLPAAAEAWLDRVRAAGGTVLAIDSPAYPAGIAVPMPTDEYDDGALIDHATLSMVGAAGGGADGGGDSALAGALREVLPPPLQLSGDGGQVGAVRRRLADGELHLLANTGPTRRTL
;
A
#
# COMPACT_ATOMS: atom_id res chain seq x y z
N MET A 1 -17.22 -23.84 5.31
CA MET A 1 -17.35 -22.67 6.20
C MET A 1 -17.22 -23.15 7.64
N HIS A 2 -16.64 -22.33 8.51
CA HIS A 2 -16.40 -22.65 9.91
C HIS A 2 -17.68 -22.53 10.76
N THR A 3 -17.73 -23.15 11.95
CA THR A 3 -18.87 -23.12 12.88
C THR A 3 -18.63 -22.24 14.12
N ALA A 4 -19.68 -21.88 14.83
CA ALA A 4 -19.60 -21.14 16.09
C ALA A 4 -18.82 -21.89 17.18
N ASP A 5 -18.88 -23.22 17.20
CA ASP A 5 -18.06 -24.04 18.11
C ASP A 5 -16.56 -23.95 17.80
N GLN A 6 -16.18 -23.91 16.52
CA GLN A 6 -14.79 -23.72 16.13
C GLN A 6 -14.28 -22.33 16.55
N VAL A 7 -15.12 -21.30 16.46
CA VAL A 7 -14.79 -19.95 16.97
C VAL A 7 -14.61 -19.95 18.48
N ARG A 8 -15.52 -20.57 19.25
CA ARG A 8 -15.37 -20.72 20.71
C ARG A 8 -14.09 -21.48 21.08
N HIS A 9 -13.76 -22.51 20.30
CA HIS A 9 -12.50 -23.24 20.48
C HIS A 9 -11.30 -22.33 20.22
N ALA A 10 -11.26 -21.59 19.11
CA ALA A 10 -10.17 -20.67 18.79
C ALA A 10 -9.99 -19.54 19.84
N LEU A 11 -11.07 -19.06 20.47
CA LEU A 11 -10.97 -18.07 21.55
C LEU A 11 -10.34 -18.63 22.83
N THR A 12 -10.52 -19.92 23.10
CA THR A 12 -9.99 -20.58 24.31
C THR A 12 -8.64 -21.25 24.08
N HIS A 13 -8.39 -21.71 22.85
CA HIS A 13 -7.21 -22.41 22.39
C HIS A 13 -6.73 -21.77 21.07
N PRO A 14 -6.28 -20.49 21.11
CA PRO A 14 -5.94 -19.77 19.89
C PRO A 14 -4.73 -20.39 19.21
N ASP A 15 -4.79 -20.46 17.88
CA ASP A 15 -3.68 -20.89 17.05
C ASP A 15 -2.46 -19.98 17.31
N PRO A 16 -1.31 -20.51 17.77
CA PRO A 16 -0.08 -19.73 17.95
C PRO A 16 0.36 -18.97 16.68
N ALA A 17 -0.05 -19.43 15.49
CA ALA A 17 0.23 -18.71 14.26
C ALA A 17 -0.47 -17.34 14.18
N ALA A 18 -1.44 -17.04 15.05
CA ALA A 18 -2.10 -15.75 15.18
C ALA A 18 -1.38 -14.75 16.09
N ARG A 19 -0.28 -15.17 16.74
CA ARG A 19 0.49 -14.28 17.63
C ARG A 19 1.06 -13.08 16.86
N PRO A 20 0.98 -11.85 17.43
CA PRO A 20 1.66 -10.69 16.89
C PRO A 20 3.15 -10.94 16.70
N MET A 21 3.74 -10.29 15.71
CA MET A 21 5.18 -10.22 15.49
C MET A 21 5.67 -8.79 15.70
N MET A 22 6.97 -8.59 15.75
CA MET A 22 7.59 -7.26 15.78
C MET A 22 8.54 -7.09 14.61
N ARG A 23 8.49 -5.95 13.93
CA ARG A 23 9.59 -5.53 13.05
C ARG A 23 10.79 -5.19 13.92
N TRP A 24 11.86 -5.92 13.73
CA TRP A 24 13.08 -5.87 14.52
C TRP A 24 14.14 -5.07 13.77
N TRP A 25 14.33 -3.82 14.20
CA TRP A 25 15.22 -2.86 13.53
C TRP A 25 16.66 -3.09 13.92
N TRP A 26 17.48 -3.48 12.95
CA TRP A 26 18.92 -3.66 13.13
C TRP A 26 19.67 -2.45 12.57
N PHE A 27 20.35 -1.70 13.44
CA PHE A 27 20.98 -0.42 13.11
C PHE A 27 22.41 -0.57 12.60
N GLY A 28 22.53 -0.78 11.29
CA GLY A 28 23.68 -1.45 10.72
C GLY A 28 23.76 -2.87 11.29
N PRO A 29 24.81 -3.63 10.96
CA PRO A 29 24.95 -4.99 11.47
C PRO A 29 25.86 -5.07 12.70
N ASP A 30 25.87 -4.06 13.56
CA ASP A 30 26.59 -4.07 14.84
C ASP A 30 25.84 -4.90 15.90
N MET A 31 25.81 -6.21 15.69
CA MET A 31 25.00 -7.17 16.44
C MET A 31 25.86 -8.05 17.36
N ASP A 32 25.33 -8.38 18.53
CA ASP A 32 25.90 -9.37 19.45
C ASP A 32 24.99 -10.60 19.53
N ARG A 33 25.59 -11.79 19.47
CA ARG A 33 24.82 -13.05 19.47
C ARG A 33 24.09 -13.30 20.79
N ALA A 34 24.70 -12.92 21.92
CA ALA A 34 24.06 -13.10 23.22
C ALA A 34 22.88 -12.14 23.38
N GLU A 35 22.97 -10.93 22.80
CA GLU A 35 21.86 -9.98 22.76
C GLU A 35 20.73 -10.46 21.83
N ILE A 36 21.06 -10.95 20.63
CA ILE A 36 20.08 -11.62 19.75
C ILE A 36 19.33 -12.73 20.52
N ASP A 37 20.05 -13.59 21.24
CA ASP A 37 19.43 -14.66 22.02
C ASP A 37 18.56 -14.13 23.17
N ARG A 38 18.96 -13.01 23.78
CA ARG A 38 18.23 -12.36 24.88
C ARG A 38 16.92 -11.75 24.37
N GLU A 39 16.98 -10.96 23.30
CA GLU A 39 15.79 -10.31 22.71
C GLU A 39 14.79 -11.35 22.19
N LEU A 40 15.25 -12.38 21.48
CA LEU A 40 14.36 -13.46 21.03
C LEU A 40 13.72 -14.21 22.20
N ARG A 41 14.44 -14.45 23.31
CA ARG A 41 13.84 -15.03 24.52
C ARG A 41 12.79 -14.10 25.12
N ALA A 42 13.07 -12.81 25.22
CA ALA A 42 12.12 -11.82 25.72
C ALA A 42 10.85 -11.76 24.86
N MET A 43 10.98 -11.83 23.54
CA MET A 43 9.85 -11.92 22.61
C MET A 43 9.01 -13.20 22.86
N ALA A 44 9.66 -14.36 22.99
CA ALA A 44 8.97 -15.63 23.24
C ALA A 44 8.23 -15.64 24.59
N GLU A 45 8.87 -15.14 25.66
CA GLU A 45 8.28 -15.00 26.99
C GLU A 45 7.12 -14.01 27.01
N ALA A 46 7.17 -12.97 26.18
CA ALA A 46 6.10 -11.99 25.98
C ALA A 46 4.93 -12.50 25.12
N GLY A 47 4.98 -13.75 24.65
CA GLY A 47 3.92 -14.36 23.84
C GLY A 47 3.87 -13.85 22.40
N LEU A 48 4.93 -13.20 21.91
CA LEU A 48 5.06 -12.86 20.49
C LEU A 48 5.28 -14.11 19.64
N GLY A 49 4.88 -14.04 18.37
CA GLY A 49 4.97 -15.13 17.40
C GLY A 49 6.25 -15.12 16.57
N GLY A 50 7.06 -14.07 16.68
CA GLY A 50 8.24 -13.91 15.87
C GLY A 50 8.68 -12.47 15.65
N ALA A 51 9.67 -12.31 14.80
CA ALA A 51 10.22 -11.03 14.38
C ALA A 51 10.39 -10.96 12.86
N GLU A 52 10.32 -9.75 12.31
CA GLU A 52 10.77 -9.44 10.95
C GLU A 52 12.06 -8.64 11.03
N VAL A 53 13.16 -9.16 10.51
CA VAL A 53 14.45 -8.44 10.52
C VAL A 53 14.47 -7.41 9.39
N ALA A 54 14.63 -6.14 9.77
CA ALA A 54 14.82 -5.02 8.86
C ALA A 54 16.12 -4.28 9.19
N LEU A 55 17.10 -4.35 8.29
CA LEU A 55 18.39 -3.69 8.46
C LEU A 55 18.32 -2.24 7.96
N VAL A 56 18.75 -1.30 8.79
CA VAL A 56 18.69 0.14 8.54
C VAL A 56 20.02 0.81 8.87
N TYR A 57 20.07 2.14 8.79
CA TYR A 57 21.25 2.98 9.02
C TYR A 57 22.07 2.59 10.26
N PRO A 58 23.41 2.66 10.18
CA PRO A 58 24.28 2.36 11.31
C PRO A 58 24.19 3.44 12.39
N LEU A 59 24.21 3.02 13.66
CA LEU A 59 24.31 3.93 14.81
C LEU A 59 25.73 4.05 15.37
N ARG A 60 26.68 3.25 14.87
CA ARG A 60 28.10 3.31 15.23
C ARG A 60 29.00 3.44 13.99
N PRO A 61 30.13 4.16 14.10
CA PRO A 61 31.13 4.17 13.03
C PRO A 61 31.76 2.79 12.89
N GLY A 62 32.08 2.40 11.65
CA GLY A 62 32.75 1.12 11.37
C GLY A 62 31.83 -0.11 11.46
N ALA A 63 30.51 0.08 11.49
CA ALA A 63 29.56 -1.03 11.38
C ALA A 63 29.85 -1.88 10.12
N PRO A 64 29.76 -3.22 10.19
CA PRO A 64 30.00 -4.07 9.03
C PRO A 64 29.08 -3.70 7.86
N HIS A 65 29.46 -4.08 6.64
CA HIS A 65 28.62 -3.83 5.46
C HIS A 65 27.44 -4.80 5.41
N TYR A 66 26.31 -4.34 4.89
CA TYR A 66 25.15 -5.17 4.53
C TYR A 66 25.59 -6.35 3.67
N LEU A 67 25.03 -7.54 3.94
CA LEU A 67 25.40 -8.82 3.31
C LEU A 67 26.86 -9.28 3.51
N SER A 68 27.64 -8.67 4.43
CA SER A 68 28.94 -9.24 4.77
C SER A 68 28.79 -10.61 5.45
N PRO A 69 29.82 -11.47 5.41
CA PRO A 69 29.77 -12.79 6.06
C PRO A 69 29.40 -12.73 7.54
N GLU A 70 29.79 -11.65 8.24
CA GLU A 70 29.45 -11.42 9.63
C GLU A 70 27.94 -11.18 9.82
N VAL A 71 27.36 -10.26 9.04
CA VAL A 71 25.91 -9.95 9.10
C VAL A 71 25.07 -11.20 8.79
N LEU A 72 25.45 -11.90 7.73
CA LEU A 72 24.76 -13.10 7.29
C LEU A 72 24.85 -14.22 8.35
N ALA A 73 25.98 -14.32 9.06
CA ALA A 73 26.13 -15.24 10.18
C ALA A 73 25.25 -14.85 11.38
N HIS A 74 25.03 -13.56 11.64
CA HIS A 74 24.08 -13.10 12.66
C HIS A 74 22.64 -13.38 12.28
N LEU A 75 22.26 -13.12 11.02
CA LEU A 75 20.92 -13.43 10.52
C LEU A 75 20.62 -14.93 10.60
N ARG A 76 21.58 -15.78 10.19
CA ARG A 76 21.49 -17.24 10.35
C ARG A 76 21.31 -17.64 11.82
N HIS A 77 22.13 -17.08 12.71
CA HIS A 77 22.05 -17.34 14.15
C HIS A 77 20.66 -16.96 14.70
N ALA A 78 20.14 -15.79 14.32
CA ALA A 78 18.80 -15.35 14.70
C ALA A 78 17.71 -16.32 14.19
N ALA A 79 17.82 -16.81 12.95
CA ALA A 79 16.85 -17.72 12.36
C ALA A 79 16.86 -19.11 13.03
N GLU A 80 18.05 -19.65 13.30
CA GLU A 80 18.22 -20.90 14.06
C GLU A 80 17.64 -20.76 15.47
N ARG A 81 17.96 -19.65 16.15
CA ARG A 81 17.50 -19.39 17.51
C ARG A 81 15.99 -19.14 17.59
N ALA A 82 15.41 -18.40 16.64
CA ALA A 82 13.97 -18.19 16.56
C ALA A 82 13.25 -19.54 16.44
N ARG A 83 13.71 -20.43 15.58
CA ARG A 83 13.15 -21.78 15.43
C ARG A 83 13.23 -22.60 16.70
N GLU A 84 14.36 -22.57 17.43
CA GLU A 84 14.50 -23.24 18.73
C GLU A 84 13.50 -22.75 19.78
N LEU A 85 13.15 -21.46 19.73
CA LEU A 85 12.19 -20.81 20.62
C LEU A 85 10.73 -20.93 20.15
N GLY A 86 10.48 -21.56 18.99
CA GLY A 86 9.15 -21.64 18.40
C GLY A 86 8.64 -20.31 17.82
N LEU A 87 9.56 -19.40 17.51
CA LEU A 87 9.31 -18.12 16.85
C LEU A 87 9.50 -18.24 15.33
N ARG A 88 8.77 -17.41 14.58
CA ARG A 88 9.02 -17.17 13.15
C ARG A 88 10.04 -16.05 12.97
N LEU A 89 10.87 -16.15 11.94
CA LEU A 89 11.71 -15.05 11.50
C LEU A 89 11.37 -14.72 10.05
N ASP A 90 10.94 -13.48 9.81
CA ASP A 90 10.79 -12.92 8.46
C ASP A 90 11.99 -12.00 8.16
N VAL A 91 12.26 -11.72 6.89
CA VAL A 91 13.36 -10.82 6.49
C VAL A 91 12.99 -9.95 5.31
N THR A 92 13.31 -8.66 5.38
CA THR A 92 13.18 -7.74 4.23
C THR A 92 14.25 -8.05 3.19
N LEU A 93 13.91 -8.15 1.89
CA LEU A 93 14.90 -8.40 0.82
C LEU A 93 15.67 -7.14 0.41
N GLY A 94 15.96 -6.27 1.36
CA GLY A 94 16.64 -5.01 1.16
C GLY A 94 17.00 -4.41 2.51
N SER A 95 17.83 -3.38 2.48
CA SER A 95 18.07 -2.54 3.64
C SER A 95 17.30 -1.24 3.48
N GLY A 96 16.55 -0.83 4.51
CA GLY A 96 15.62 0.28 4.38
C GLY A 96 14.63 0.06 3.22
N TRP A 97 14.27 1.13 2.51
CA TRP A 97 13.30 1.05 1.42
C TRP A 97 13.41 2.20 0.41
N SER A 98 12.88 2.08 -0.80
CA SER A 98 12.47 0.82 -1.45
C SER A 98 13.68 -0.02 -1.83
N TYR A 99 13.47 -1.21 -2.40
CA TYR A 99 14.55 -2.08 -2.85
C TYR A 99 15.57 -1.35 -3.72
N GLY A 100 16.85 -1.57 -3.43
CA GLY A 100 17.95 -0.95 -4.15
C GLY A 100 19.29 -1.23 -3.51
N GLY A 101 20.32 -0.49 -3.91
CA GLY A 101 21.66 -0.56 -3.35
C GLY A 101 22.75 -0.40 -4.40
N ALA A 102 24.01 -0.52 -3.99
CA ALA A 102 25.18 -0.27 -4.83
C ALA A 102 25.28 -1.19 -6.06
N HIS A 103 24.59 -2.34 -6.05
CA HIS A 103 24.51 -3.27 -7.18
C HIS A 103 23.53 -2.82 -8.28
N ILE A 104 22.78 -1.74 -8.06
CA ILE A 104 21.84 -1.19 -9.05
C ILE A 104 22.58 -0.17 -9.92
N GLY A 105 22.94 -0.61 -11.13
CA GLY A 105 23.45 0.27 -12.20
C GLY A 105 22.34 1.12 -12.84
N ALA A 106 22.73 2.09 -13.67
CA ALA A 106 21.79 2.99 -14.35
C ALA A 106 20.79 2.26 -15.27
N GLU A 107 21.16 1.06 -15.74
CA GLU A 107 20.31 0.15 -16.52
C GLU A 107 19.18 -0.50 -15.71
N HIS A 108 19.33 -0.59 -14.39
CA HIS A 108 18.36 -1.21 -13.47
C HIS A 108 17.73 -0.19 -12.50
N ALA A 109 18.18 1.06 -12.51
CA ALA A 109 17.66 2.11 -11.64
C ALA A 109 16.29 2.61 -12.14
N ALA A 110 15.42 2.96 -11.19
CA ALA A 110 14.11 3.54 -11.50
C ALA A 110 14.22 4.78 -12.39
N ARG A 111 13.30 4.92 -13.35
CA ARG A 111 13.28 6.04 -14.30
C ARG A 111 11.97 6.80 -14.27
N ARG A 112 12.04 8.07 -14.67
CA ARG A 112 10.90 8.96 -14.81
C ARG A 112 10.85 9.61 -16.19
N LEU A 113 9.67 10.05 -16.56
CA LEU A 113 9.46 10.91 -17.73
C LEU A 113 9.42 12.36 -17.27
N ARG A 114 10.49 13.12 -17.54
CA ARG A 114 10.63 14.52 -17.16
C ARG A 114 10.35 15.44 -18.34
N TRP A 115 9.44 16.39 -18.14
CA TRP A 115 9.04 17.34 -19.17
C TRP A 115 9.84 18.66 -19.09
N GLU A 116 10.20 19.19 -20.26
CA GLU A 116 10.67 20.55 -20.45
C GLU A 116 9.68 21.34 -21.28
N ARG A 117 9.30 22.52 -20.80
CA ARG A 117 8.48 23.46 -21.56
C ARG A 117 9.28 24.74 -21.81
N ARG A 118 9.34 25.18 -23.07
CA ARG A 118 9.90 26.49 -23.42
C ARG A 118 8.99 27.25 -24.37
N ASP A 119 8.82 28.54 -24.11
CA ASP A 119 8.13 29.45 -25.01
C ASP A 119 9.14 30.11 -25.97
N LEU A 120 8.75 30.21 -27.25
CA LEU A 120 9.60 30.61 -28.36
C LEU A 120 8.95 31.71 -29.19
N GLY A 121 9.78 32.58 -29.78
CA GLY A 121 9.36 33.52 -30.83
C GLY A 121 9.15 32.83 -32.19
N PRO A 122 8.88 33.57 -33.28
CA PRO A 122 8.60 32.98 -34.61
C PRO A 122 9.84 32.51 -35.39
N ALA A 123 11.04 32.96 -35.01
CA ALA A 123 12.28 32.69 -35.74
C ALA A 123 12.67 31.21 -35.69
N ALA A 124 13.31 30.70 -36.76
CA ALA A 124 13.92 29.38 -36.73
C ALA A 124 15.00 29.32 -35.63
N LEU A 125 15.13 28.16 -34.99
CA LEU A 125 16.11 27.91 -33.93
C LEU A 125 16.78 26.56 -34.16
N GLU A 126 18.09 26.55 -34.08
CA GLU A 126 18.88 25.33 -33.90
C GLU A 126 19.29 25.25 -32.45
N TRP A 127 19.00 24.12 -31.81
CA TRP A 127 19.24 23.93 -30.39
C TRP A 127 19.98 22.60 -30.16
N GLU A 128 21.17 22.70 -29.55
CA GLU A 128 21.89 21.55 -29.04
C GLU A 128 21.21 20.95 -27.80
N LEU A 129 20.82 19.69 -27.91
CA LEU A 129 20.16 18.91 -26.88
C LEU A 129 21.24 18.31 -25.98
N ASN A 130 21.36 18.86 -24.78
CA ASN A 130 22.30 18.36 -23.77
C ASN A 130 21.52 17.59 -22.71
N PRO A 131 21.74 16.26 -22.56
CA PRO A 131 21.19 15.53 -21.43
C PRO A 131 21.70 16.12 -20.11
N SER A 132 20.88 16.08 -19.07
CA SER A 132 21.28 16.62 -17.76
C SER A 132 22.29 15.69 -17.08
N TRP A 133 22.17 14.39 -17.32
CA TRP A 133 23.05 13.33 -16.81
C TRP A 133 23.38 12.28 -17.88
N PRO A 134 24.53 11.59 -17.77
CA PRO A 134 24.85 10.46 -18.64
C PRO A 134 23.77 9.37 -18.53
N GLY A 135 23.18 9.01 -19.68
CA GLY A 135 22.10 8.01 -19.75
C GLY A 135 20.69 8.59 -19.79
N ASP A 136 20.51 9.93 -19.70
CA ASP A 136 19.24 10.55 -20.03
C ASP A 136 18.99 10.45 -21.54
N GLU A 137 17.75 10.11 -21.90
CA GLU A 137 17.35 9.89 -23.28
C GLU A 137 16.21 10.82 -23.64
N LEU A 138 16.36 11.58 -24.73
CA LEU A 138 15.25 12.37 -25.27
C LEU A 138 14.25 11.43 -25.93
N VAL A 139 13.04 11.37 -25.38
CA VAL A 139 11.95 10.49 -25.83
C VAL A 139 11.18 11.13 -26.99
N SER A 140 10.80 12.40 -26.83
CA SER A 140 10.01 13.10 -27.85
C SER A 140 10.13 14.61 -27.77
N VAL A 141 9.89 15.28 -28.90
CA VAL A 141 9.75 16.73 -28.98
C VAL A 141 8.44 17.08 -29.68
N HIS A 142 7.67 17.99 -29.09
CA HIS A 142 6.42 18.49 -29.65
C HIS A 142 6.43 20.02 -29.71
N LEU A 143 6.13 20.58 -30.87
CA LEU A 143 6.04 22.02 -31.12
C LEU A 143 4.56 22.40 -31.28
N GLY A 144 4.11 23.36 -30.49
CA GLY A 144 2.80 23.97 -30.62
C GLY A 144 2.90 25.43 -31.05
N GLU A 145 2.05 25.87 -31.97
CA GLU A 145 1.90 27.28 -32.34
C GLU A 145 0.71 27.92 -31.61
N GLY A 146 0.89 29.15 -31.13
CA GLY A 146 -0.06 29.89 -30.31
C GLY A 146 0.31 29.92 -28.82
N LEU A 147 -0.39 30.77 -28.07
CA LEU A 147 -0.34 30.80 -26.60
C LEU A 147 -1.75 31.03 -26.04
N PRO A 148 -2.44 29.97 -25.55
CA PRO A 148 -2.00 28.56 -25.55
C PRO A 148 -1.94 27.97 -26.97
N PRO A 149 -1.10 26.95 -27.22
CA PRO A 149 -1.09 26.27 -28.52
C PRO A 149 -2.43 25.63 -28.87
N THR A 150 -2.87 25.74 -30.13
CA THR A 150 -4.13 25.13 -30.61
C THR A 150 -3.94 23.74 -31.24
N GLY A 151 -2.69 23.31 -31.40
CA GLY A 151 -2.31 22.02 -31.96
C GLY A 151 -0.82 21.76 -31.73
N TRP A 152 -0.43 20.50 -31.84
CA TRP A 152 0.92 20.03 -31.56
C TRP A 152 1.46 19.21 -32.71
N GLN A 153 2.67 19.51 -33.13
CA GLN A 153 3.42 18.75 -34.12
C GLN A 153 4.61 18.08 -33.45
N ARG A 154 4.71 16.76 -33.57
CA ARG A 154 5.93 16.04 -33.19
C ARG A 154 7.06 16.38 -34.16
N LEU A 155 8.21 16.78 -33.63
CA LEU A 155 9.41 17.07 -34.41
C LEU A 155 10.35 15.86 -34.42
N PRO A 156 10.99 15.54 -35.56
CA PRO A 156 12.08 14.57 -35.59
C PRO A 156 13.30 15.14 -34.84
N VAL A 157 14.08 14.24 -34.25
CA VAL A 157 15.36 14.57 -33.62
C VAL A 157 16.46 13.87 -34.42
N GLU A 158 17.42 14.64 -34.92
CA GLU A 158 18.55 14.12 -35.69
C GLU A 158 19.85 14.32 -34.89
N GLY A 159 20.38 13.25 -34.32
CA GLY A 159 21.55 13.31 -33.45
C GLY A 159 21.29 14.13 -32.19
N ALA A 160 22.24 14.98 -31.79
CA ALA A 160 22.14 15.83 -30.61
C ALA A 160 21.60 17.25 -30.89
N ARG A 161 20.95 17.47 -32.05
CA ARG A 161 20.44 18.79 -32.44
C ARG A 161 18.96 18.75 -32.78
N LEU A 162 18.23 19.67 -32.17
CA LEU A 162 16.84 19.96 -32.49
C LEU A 162 16.77 21.12 -33.47
N GLN A 163 16.15 20.87 -34.62
CA GLN A 163 15.87 21.87 -35.63
C GLN A 163 14.42 22.33 -35.51
N ILE A 164 14.21 23.58 -35.06
CA ILE A 164 12.90 24.20 -34.96
C ILE A 164 12.72 25.13 -36.16
N PRO A 165 11.78 24.85 -37.08
CA PRO A 165 11.59 25.66 -38.28
C PRO A 165 11.08 27.07 -37.93
N VAL A 166 11.03 27.97 -38.92
CA VAL A 166 10.29 29.23 -38.78
C VAL A 166 8.79 28.93 -38.62
N GLY A 167 8.09 29.71 -37.81
CA GLY A 167 6.67 29.50 -37.54
C GLY A 167 5.94 30.78 -37.15
N ARG A 168 4.66 30.66 -36.79
CA ARG A 168 3.85 31.78 -36.31
C ARG A 168 4.00 31.90 -34.80
N GLY A 169 4.50 33.04 -34.33
CA GLY A 169 4.70 33.30 -32.91
C GLY A 169 3.42 33.78 -32.20
N PRO A 170 3.30 33.59 -30.87
CA PRO A 170 4.18 32.81 -29.97
C PRO A 170 4.06 31.29 -30.19
N ARG A 171 5.08 30.53 -29.79
CA ARG A 171 5.11 29.06 -29.90
C ARG A 171 5.59 28.44 -28.60
N THR A 172 5.29 27.16 -28.38
CA THR A 172 5.82 26.39 -27.25
C THR A 172 6.44 25.09 -27.74
N VAL A 173 7.62 24.74 -27.25
CA VAL A 173 8.18 23.39 -27.40
C VAL A 173 8.08 22.62 -26.08
N LEU A 174 7.65 21.36 -26.18
CA LEU A 174 7.69 20.36 -25.12
C LEU A 174 8.76 19.33 -25.46
N LEU A 175 9.65 19.04 -24.50
CA LEU A 175 10.65 17.97 -24.63
C LEU A 175 10.41 16.96 -23.50
N ALA A 176 10.27 15.69 -23.85
CA ALA A 176 10.11 14.61 -22.89
C ALA A 176 11.43 13.85 -22.76
N TRP A 177 11.97 13.74 -21.55
CA TRP A 177 13.22 13.05 -21.24
C TRP A 177 12.95 11.83 -20.36
N SER A 178 13.55 10.70 -20.71
CA SER A 178 13.66 9.52 -19.85
C SER A 178 14.95 9.65 -19.06
N GLU A 179 14.84 9.86 -17.75
CA GLU A 179 15.98 10.04 -16.85
C GLU A 179 15.87 9.09 -15.66
N VAL A 180 17.00 8.71 -15.06
CA VAL A 180 16.98 8.03 -13.76
C VAL A 180 16.36 8.97 -12.73
N THR A 181 15.57 8.45 -11.79
CA THR A 181 14.92 9.28 -10.76
C THR A 181 15.94 9.94 -9.83
N GLY A 182 17.14 9.38 -9.73
CA GLY A 182 18.18 9.78 -8.77
C GLY A 182 17.85 9.34 -7.33
N GLN A 183 16.72 8.68 -7.11
CA GLN A 183 16.32 8.23 -5.78
C GLN A 183 17.33 7.21 -5.25
N GLN A 184 17.80 7.45 -4.03
CA GLN A 184 18.62 6.50 -3.28
C GLN A 184 17.75 5.73 -2.28
N VAL A 185 18.18 4.52 -1.95
CA VAL A 185 17.59 3.74 -0.85
C VAL A 185 17.57 4.59 0.42
N LYS A 186 16.39 4.68 1.05
CA LYS A 186 16.21 5.43 2.30
C LYS A 186 16.68 4.58 3.46
N ARG A 187 17.29 5.23 4.46
CA ARG A 187 17.64 4.60 5.74
C ARG A 187 18.52 3.35 5.57
N SER A 188 19.30 3.28 4.49
CA SER A 188 20.17 2.15 4.18
C SER A 188 21.20 1.90 5.28
N ALA A 189 21.43 0.62 5.59
CA ALA A 189 22.59 0.16 6.34
C ALA A 189 23.87 0.46 5.57
N ALA A 190 25.00 0.42 6.29
CA ALA A 190 26.32 0.59 5.69
C ALA A 190 26.54 -0.41 4.54
N GLY A 191 26.97 0.05 3.37
CA GLY A 191 27.20 -0.79 2.19
C GLY A 191 25.95 -1.12 1.37
N ALA A 192 24.76 -0.71 1.83
CA ALA A 192 23.50 -0.85 1.08
C ALA A 192 23.06 0.47 0.41
N GLU A 193 23.88 1.51 0.46
CA GLU A 193 23.62 2.77 -0.23
C GLU A 193 23.60 2.54 -1.75
N GLY A 194 22.68 3.20 -2.45
CA GLY A 194 22.67 3.21 -3.90
C GLY A 194 21.28 3.50 -4.49
N PRO A 195 21.16 3.45 -5.83
CA PRO A 195 19.91 3.70 -6.52
C PRO A 195 18.80 2.70 -6.17
N VAL A 196 17.56 3.19 -6.18
CA VAL A 196 16.36 2.34 -6.09
C VAL A 196 16.14 1.61 -7.43
N VAL A 197 15.77 0.33 -7.34
CA VAL A 197 15.52 -0.54 -8.50
C VAL A 197 14.27 -0.11 -9.27
N ASP A 198 14.28 -0.27 -10.59
CA ASP A 198 13.10 -0.06 -11.44
C ASP A 198 12.06 -1.17 -11.22
N HIS A 199 10.98 -0.85 -10.50
CA HIS A 199 9.89 -1.78 -10.21
C HIS A 199 9.00 -2.08 -11.43
N LEU A 200 9.14 -1.33 -12.53
CA LEU A 200 8.43 -1.60 -13.78
C LEU A 200 9.15 -2.64 -14.64
N SER A 201 10.39 -3.03 -14.28
CA SER A 201 11.25 -3.93 -15.05
C SER A 201 11.49 -5.24 -14.31
N ALA A 202 10.94 -6.34 -14.85
CA ALA A 202 11.17 -7.68 -14.32
C ALA A 202 12.67 -8.05 -14.25
N ALA A 203 13.47 -7.60 -15.23
CA ALA A 203 14.90 -7.84 -15.25
C ALA A 203 15.63 -7.10 -14.12
N ALA A 204 15.27 -5.83 -13.86
CA ALA A 204 15.86 -5.05 -12.79
C ALA A 204 15.51 -5.63 -11.41
N VAL A 205 14.23 -5.96 -11.19
CA VAL A 205 13.76 -6.60 -9.97
C VAL A 205 14.43 -7.96 -9.76
N ARG A 206 14.53 -8.79 -10.81
CA ARG A 206 15.21 -10.09 -10.73
C ARG A 206 16.68 -9.94 -10.36
N HIS A 207 17.40 -8.98 -10.97
CA HIS A 207 18.79 -8.68 -10.62
C HIS A 207 18.96 -8.31 -9.14
N HIS A 208 18.03 -7.50 -8.60
CA HIS A 208 18.03 -7.17 -7.18
C HIS A 208 17.80 -8.40 -6.29
N LEU A 209 16.79 -9.22 -6.61
CA LEU A 209 16.43 -10.41 -5.84
C LEU A 209 17.53 -11.47 -5.86
N ASP A 210 18.12 -11.75 -7.02
CA ASP A 210 19.22 -12.72 -7.15
C ASP A 210 20.47 -12.27 -6.39
N THR A 211 20.72 -10.95 -6.33
CA THR A 211 21.87 -10.40 -5.60
C THR A 211 21.63 -10.40 -4.08
N VAL A 212 20.54 -9.80 -3.63
CA VAL A 212 20.27 -9.58 -2.19
C VAL A 212 19.63 -10.82 -1.58
N GLY A 213 18.51 -11.26 -2.16
CA GLY A 213 17.79 -12.44 -1.71
C GLY A 213 18.62 -13.71 -1.88
N GLY A 214 19.37 -13.84 -2.98
CA GLY A 214 20.28 -14.98 -3.19
C GLY A 214 21.35 -15.07 -2.11
N ALA A 215 22.01 -13.96 -1.76
CA ALA A 215 23.00 -13.93 -0.68
C ALA A 215 22.40 -14.27 0.69
N ILE A 216 21.18 -13.79 0.97
CA ILE A 216 20.46 -14.12 2.22
C ILE A 216 20.14 -15.61 2.27
N LEU A 217 19.58 -16.19 1.21
CA LEU A 217 19.15 -17.59 1.19
C LEU A 217 20.32 -18.59 1.08
N GLU A 218 21.46 -18.18 0.55
CA GLU A 218 22.70 -18.95 0.63
C GLU A 218 23.18 -19.10 2.09
N ALA A 219 23.05 -18.03 2.88
CA ALA A 219 23.48 -18.04 4.27
C ALA A 219 22.41 -18.59 5.24
N VAL A 220 21.13 -18.38 4.94
CA VAL A 220 19.99 -18.71 5.79
C VAL A 220 19.03 -19.60 5.00
N PRO A 221 19.01 -20.92 5.26
CA PRO A 221 18.11 -21.84 4.58
C PRO A 221 16.65 -21.40 4.66
N ALA A 222 15.92 -21.52 3.55
CA ALA A 222 14.54 -21.04 3.43
C ALA A 222 13.60 -21.62 4.48
N GLU A 223 13.83 -22.87 4.93
CA GLU A 223 13.04 -23.53 5.98
C GLU A 223 13.16 -22.88 7.37
N LEU A 224 14.14 -21.99 7.56
CA LEU A 224 14.27 -21.19 8.78
C LEU A 224 13.48 -19.88 8.72
N LEU A 225 13.00 -19.49 7.55
CA LEU A 225 12.31 -18.22 7.32
C LEU A 225 10.79 -18.44 7.22
N GLY A 226 10.02 -17.54 7.84
CA GLY A 226 8.57 -17.50 7.70
C GLY A 226 8.15 -16.93 6.35
N SER A 227 8.77 -15.83 5.96
CA SER A 227 8.60 -15.14 4.68
C SER A 227 9.73 -14.15 4.42
N VAL A 228 9.87 -13.79 3.14
CA VAL A 228 10.60 -12.63 2.67
C VAL A 228 9.62 -11.48 2.43
N PHE A 229 10.04 -10.25 2.73
CA PHE A 229 9.15 -9.09 2.79
C PHE A 229 9.60 -7.93 1.90
N SER A 230 8.63 -7.32 1.20
CA SER A 230 8.73 -5.97 0.66
C SER A 230 7.86 -5.03 1.48
N ASP A 231 8.49 -3.97 1.96
CA ASP A 231 7.83 -2.78 2.49
C ASP A 231 6.98 -2.09 1.41
N SER A 232 6.22 -1.08 1.81
CA SER A 232 5.44 -0.19 0.97
C SER A 232 6.23 0.37 -0.21
N LEU A 233 5.53 0.58 -1.33
CA LEU A 233 6.18 1.05 -2.56
C LEU A 233 6.36 2.57 -2.51
N GLU A 234 7.61 3.01 -2.49
CA GLU A 234 7.98 4.43 -2.41
C GLU A 234 8.98 4.80 -3.51
N VAL A 235 8.80 4.26 -4.72
CA VAL A 235 9.66 4.55 -5.87
C VAL A 235 9.14 5.81 -6.56
N TYR A 236 9.56 6.96 -6.03
CA TYR A 236 8.98 8.25 -6.40
C TYR A 236 9.26 8.63 -7.85
N ASP A 237 8.24 9.22 -8.48
CA ASP A 237 8.24 9.62 -9.88
C ASP A 237 8.52 8.47 -10.87
N ALA A 238 8.47 7.20 -10.43
CA ALA A 238 8.69 6.03 -11.29
C ALA A 238 7.56 5.90 -12.33
N GLY A 239 7.75 6.62 -13.43
CA GLY A 239 6.78 6.76 -14.49
C GLY A 239 7.31 6.26 -15.83
N TRP A 240 8.52 5.71 -15.90
CA TRP A 240 9.12 5.28 -17.15
C TRP A 240 10.02 4.05 -16.95
N THR A 241 10.14 3.23 -17.99
CA THR A 241 11.09 2.09 -18.04
C THR A 241 11.56 1.86 -19.47
N PRO A 242 12.79 1.36 -19.70
CA PRO A 242 13.19 0.91 -21.02
C PRO A 242 12.19 -0.11 -21.59
N GLY A 243 11.65 0.16 -22.78
CA GLY A 243 10.62 -0.68 -23.40
C GLY A 243 9.18 -0.25 -23.16
N LEU A 244 8.93 0.82 -22.38
CA LEU A 244 7.57 1.33 -22.14
C LEU A 244 6.78 1.57 -23.44
N LEU A 245 7.42 2.15 -24.47
CA LEU A 245 6.78 2.43 -25.75
C LEU A 245 6.23 1.16 -26.42
N GLU A 246 7.02 0.08 -26.43
CA GLU A 246 6.62 -1.19 -27.03
C GLU A 246 5.54 -1.88 -26.20
N HIS A 247 5.68 -1.82 -24.87
CA HIS A 247 4.71 -2.32 -23.93
C HIS A 247 3.35 -1.61 -24.08
N PHE A 248 3.37 -0.29 -24.23
CA PHE A 248 2.19 0.52 -24.47
C PHE A 248 1.53 0.16 -25.79
N ARG A 249 2.29 0.17 -26.90
CA ARG A 249 1.80 -0.14 -28.25
C ARG A 249 1.12 -1.51 -28.30
N THR A 250 1.76 -2.52 -27.70
CA THR A 250 1.23 -3.90 -27.66
C THR A 250 -0.08 -4.01 -26.89
N ARG A 251 -0.21 -3.26 -25.79
CA ARG A 251 -1.36 -3.35 -24.88
C ARG A 251 -2.53 -2.44 -25.28
N ARG A 252 -2.24 -1.24 -25.77
CA ARG A 252 -3.23 -0.19 -26.07
C ARG A 252 -3.58 -0.11 -27.56
N GLY A 253 -2.71 -0.63 -28.43
CA GLY A 253 -2.97 -0.73 -29.86
C GLY A 253 -2.67 0.53 -30.68
N TYR A 254 -1.97 1.53 -30.11
CA TYR A 254 -1.55 2.74 -30.81
C TYR A 254 -0.19 3.26 -30.35
N GLU A 255 0.42 4.13 -31.16
CA GLU A 255 1.76 4.69 -30.91
C GLU A 255 1.72 5.81 -29.85
N LEU A 256 2.30 5.55 -28.66
CA LEU A 256 2.34 6.55 -27.60
C LEU A 256 3.06 7.84 -28.03
N LEU A 257 4.15 7.75 -28.81
CA LEU A 257 4.95 8.92 -29.18
C LEU A 257 4.16 9.99 -29.96
N ASP A 258 3.14 9.57 -30.71
CA ASP A 258 2.33 10.49 -31.52
C ASP A 258 1.42 11.35 -30.64
N VAL A 259 1.05 10.85 -29.45
CA VAL A 259 0.16 11.51 -28.51
C VAL A 259 0.80 11.80 -27.14
N LEU A 260 2.10 11.54 -26.95
CA LEU A 260 2.78 11.61 -25.65
C LEU A 260 2.64 12.98 -24.96
N HIS A 261 2.61 14.05 -25.74
CA HIS A 261 2.37 15.42 -25.24
C HIS A 261 1.07 15.57 -24.45
N LEU A 262 0.05 14.75 -24.71
CA LEU A 262 -1.23 14.79 -24.00
C LEU A 262 -1.15 14.33 -22.52
N LEU A 263 -0.02 13.74 -22.11
CA LEU A 263 0.29 13.57 -20.68
C LEU A 263 0.54 14.92 -19.99
N GLU A 264 1.10 15.90 -20.72
CA GLU A 264 1.51 17.20 -20.19
C GLU A 264 0.48 18.32 -20.46
N VAL A 265 -0.27 18.24 -21.56
CA VAL A 265 -1.26 19.25 -21.95
C VAL A 265 -2.65 18.67 -22.10
N ASP A 266 -3.67 19.51 -21.90
CA ASP A 266 -5.06 19.11 -22.12
C ASP A 266 -5.46 19.23 -23.59
N GLY A 267 -6.24 18.25 -24.04
CA GLY A 267 -6.81 18.20 -25.39
C GLY A 267 -7.96 17.19 -25.43
N PRO A 268 -8.67 17.04 -26.56
CA PRO A 268 -9.84 16.17 -26.64
C PRO A 268 -9.60 14.72 -26.20
N GLU A 269 -8.37 14.21 -26.39
CA GLU A 269 -8.01 12.82 -26.09
C GLU A 269 -7.13 12.67 -24.83
N SER A 270 -6.78 13.77 -24.14
CA SER A 270 -5.78 13.71 -23.06
C SER A 270 -6.19 12.82 -21.90
N ALA A 271 -7.47 12.84 -21.53
CA ALA A 271 -8.02 11.97 -20.50
C ALA A 271 -7.86 10.47 -20.84
N GLN A 272 -8.10 10.10 -22.10
CA GLN A 272 -7.94 8.71 -22.55
C GLN A 272 -6.47 8.30 -22.55
N VAL A 273 -5.59 9.14 -23.09
CA VAL A 273 -4.15 8.85 -23.16
C VAL A 273 -3.54 8.71 -21.77
N ARG A 274 -3.94 9.55 -20.80
CA ARG A 274 -3.47 9.45 -19.41
C ARG A 274 -3.98 8.19 -18.72
N GLU A 275 -5.24 7.82 -18.95
CA GLU A 275 -5.79 6.56 -18.43
C GLU A 275 -5.04 5.34 -18.97
N ASP A 276 -4.85 5.26 -20.29
CA ASP A 276 -4.11 4.18 -20.93
C ASP A 276 -2.64 4.12 -20.48
N TYR A 277 -2.01 5.27 -20.26
CA TYR A 277 -0.64 5.36 -19.74
C TYR A 277 -0.56 4.86 -18.29
N GLY A 278 -1.42 5.38 -17.40
CA GLY A 278 -1.46 4.95 -16.00
C GLY A 278 -1.79 3.46 -15.88
N ARG A 279 -2.70 2.95 -16.71
CA ARG A 279 -3.01 1.51 -16.78
C ARG A 279 -1.82 0.68 -17.25
N THR A 280 -1.07 1.16 -18.24
CA THR A 280 0.17 0.50 -18.68
C THR A 280 1.20 0.45 -17.55
N LEU A 281 1.35 1.52 -16.75
CA LEU A 281 2.25 1.52 -15.59
C LEU A 281 1.81 0.51 -14.52
N SER A 282 0.51 0.43 -14.23
CA SER A 282 -0.03 -0.57 -13.29
C SER A 282 0.24 -2.01 -13.75
N GLU A 283 -0.05 -2.31 -15.02
CA GLU A 283 0.22 -3.63 -15.59
C GLU A 283 1.72 -3.98 -15.58
N LEU A 284 2.61 -2.97 -15.66
CA LEU A 284 4.05 -3.16 -15.59
C LEU A 284 4.58 -3.33 -14.16
N VAL A 285 4.07 -2.66 -13.14
CA VAL A 285 4.46 -2.95 -11.75
C VAL A 285 3.94 -4.33 -11.32
N GLU A 286 2.75 -4.72 -11.75
CA GLU A 286 2.21 -6.05 -11.46
C GLU A 286 3.08 -7.17 -12.03
N GLN A 287 3.50 -7.04 -13.28
CA GLN A 287 4.34 -8.03 -13.96
C GLN A 287 5.81 -7.91 -13.55
N GLY A 288 6.34 -6.69 -13.53
CA GLY A 288 7.73 -6.37 -13.27
C GLY A 288 8.13 -6.62 -11.82
N PHE A 289 7.27 -6.25 -10.86
CA PHE A 289 7.56 -6.36 -9.45
C PHE A 289 6.83 -7.54 -8.80
N VAL A 290 5.50 -7.51 -8.73
CA VAL A 290 4.75 -8.47 -7.90
C VAL A 290 4.92 -9.90 -8.41
N ALA A 291 4.72 -10.14 -9.70
CA ALA A 291 4.86 -11.47 -10.30
C ALA A 291 6.32 -11.96 -10.25
N THR A 292 7.30 -11.08 -10.48
CA THR A 292 8.73 -11.42 -10.38
C THR A 292 9.12 -11.82 -8.96
N CYS A 293 8.72 -11.05 -7.94
CA CYS A 293 8.96 -11.37 -6.54
C CYS A 293 8.29 -12.69 -6.14
N ARG A 294 7.04 -12.93 -6.58
CA ARG A 294 6.35 -14.19 -6.33
C ARG A 294 7.10 -15.38 -6.95
N ALA A 295 7.43 -15.30 -8.23
CA ALA A 295 8.11 -16.38 -8.95
C ALA A 295 9.49 -16.68 -8.34
N TRP A 296 10.24 -15.64 -7.98
CA TRP A 296 11.53 -15.80 -7.30
C TRP A 296 11.37 -16.48 -5.94
N ALA A 297 10.37 -16.10 -5.15
CA ALA A 297 10.11 -16.73 -3.86
C ALA A 297 9.70 -18.21 -4.00
N GLU A 298 8.86 -18.54 -4.99
CA GLU A 298 8.47 -19.92 -5.30
C GLU A 298 9.68 -20.77 -5.76
N GLU A 299 10.59 -20.21 -6.57
CA GLU A 299 11.83 -20.87 -7.00
C GLU A 299 12.74 -21.24 -5.82
N HIS A 300 12.69 -20.46 -4.74
CA HIS A 300 13.52 -20.63 -3.55
C HIS A 300 12.75 -21.21 -2.34
N GLU A 301 11.54 -21.73 -2.55
CA GLU A 301 10.72 -22.37 -1.51
C GLU A 301 10.44 -21.48 -0.28
N VAL A 302 10.35 -20.17 -0.48
CA VAL A 302 10.03 -19.18 0.56
C VAL A 302 8.75 -18.43 0.21
N ARG A 303 8.06 -17.88 1.22
CA ARG A 303 6.84 -17.09 1.01
C ARG A 303 7.17 -15.61 0.83
N PHE A 304 6.45 -14.93 -0.06
CA PHE A 304 6.57 -13.50 -0.30
C PHE A 304 5.42 -12.72 0.37
N ARG A 305 5.77 -11.76 1.22
CA ARG A 305 4.86 -10.83 1.89
C ARG A 305 5.04 -9.42 1.33
N LEU A 306 3.93 -8.72 1.09
CA LEU A 306 3.91 -7.44 0.38
C LEU A 306 2.97 -6.41 1.05
N GLN A 307 3.47 -5.19 1.26
CA GLN A 307 2.66 -3.98 1.40
C GLN A 307 2.42 -3.35 0.02
N GLY A 308 1.31 -3.69 -0.63
CA GLY A 308 1.08 -3.37 -2.06
C GLY A 308 0.28 -2.09 -2.28
N TYR A 309 0.85 -0.95 -1.90
CA TYR A 309 0.32 0.39 -2.13
C TYR A 309 1.48 1.40 -2.30
N GLY A 310 1.17 2.61 -2.78
CA GLY A 310 2.15 3.67 -3.01
C GLY A 310 2.55 3.81 -4.48
N GLN A 311 3.83 4.08 -4.76
CA GLN A 311 4.39 4.34 -6.10
C GLN A 311 5.44 3.29 -6.49
N PRO A 312 5.43 2.75 -7.72
CA PRO A 312 4.57 3.08 -8.87
C PRO A 312 3.11 2.58 -8.71
N PRO A 313 2.17 2.93 -9.61
CA PRO A 313 0.73 2.76 -9.36
C PRO A 313 0.26 1.31 -9.37
N ILE A 314 0.41 0.62 -8.24
CA ILE A 314 -0.07 -0.74 -8.02
C ILE A 314 -1.57 -0.78 -7.75
N THR A 315 -2.28 -1.74 -8.33
CA THR A 315 -3.72 -1.94 -8.13
C THR A 315 -4.00 -2.67 -6.82
N LEU A 316 -5.25 -2.63 -6.38
CA LEU A 316 -5.70 -3.41 -5.23
C LEU A 316 -5.60 -4.90 -5.54
N GLY A 317 -6.07 -5.30 -6.72
CA GLY A 317 -6.06 -6.68 -7.21
C GLY A 317 -4.66 -7.28 -7.29
N ALA A 318 -3.64 -6.48 -7.64
CA ALA A 318 -2.24 -6.89 -7.72
C ALA A 318 -1.73 -7.59 -6.45
N GLN A 319 -2.19 -7.17 -5.28
CA GLN A 319 -1.73 -7.73 -4.00
C GLN A 319 -1.99 -9.24 -3.88
N ARG A 320 -2.98 -9.76 -4.62
CA ARG A 320 -3.27 -11.20 -4.70
C ARG A 320 -2.12 -12.00 -5.33
N GLY A 321 -1.20 -11.34 -6.03
CA GLY A 321 0.04 -11.94 -6.51
C GLY A 321 1.00 -12.34 -5.38
N ALA A 322 0.94 -11.73 -4.20
CA ALA A 322 1.78 -12.13 -3.06
C ALA A 322 1.28 -13.43 -2.39
N HIS A 323 2.12 -14.07 -1.58
CA HIS A 323 1.69 -15.20 -0.73
C HIS A 323 0.97 -14.69 0.52
N LEU A 324 1.48 -13.59 1.10
CA LEU A 324 0.94 -12.91 2.27
C LEU A 324 0.73 -11.43 1.91
N ILE A 325 -0.42 -10.88 2.30
CA ILE A 325 -0.78 -9.48 2.06
C ILE A 325 -0.66 -8.72 3.37
N GLU A 326 0.00 -7.57 3.34
CA GLU A 326 0.20 -6.69 4.48
C GLU A 326 -0.36 -5.29 4.20
N GLY A 327 -1.04 -4.71 5.19
CA GLY A 327 -1.50 -3.32 5.18
C GLY A 327 -0.76 -2.44 6.19
N GLU A 328 -1.25 -1.22 6.36
CA GLU A 328 -0.81 -0.26 7.37
C GLU A 328 -1.93 0.76 7.64
N GLY A 329 -1.85 1.51 8.73
CA GLY A 329 -2.73 2.63 9.03
C GLY A 329 -4.06 2.26 9.69
N ALA A 330 -4.27 2.82 10.88
CA ALA A 330 -5.53 2.80 11.61
C ALA A 330 -6.54 3.84 11.07
N GLY A 331 -7.81 3.69 11.44
CA GLY A 331 -8.92 4.52 10.95
C GLY A 331 -10.04 3.68 10.37
N TRP A 332 -10.84 3.00 11.19
CA TRP A 332 -11.87 2.05 10.72
C TRP A 332 -13.03 2.66 9.89
N THR A 333 -13.16 3.99 9.92
CA THR A 333 -14.11 4.78 9.12
C THR A 333 -13.49 5.40 7.87
N ALA A 334 -12.18 5.23 7.64
CA ALA A 334 -11.42 5.82 6.55
C ALA A 334 -10.97 4.75 5.54
N LEU A 335 -10.46 5.19 4.38
CA LEU A 335 -9.83 4.31 3.38
C LEU A 335 -8.33 4.14 3.64
N THR A 336 -8.00 3.38 4.67
CA THR A 336 -6.59 3.10 5.02
C THR A 336 -5.98 2.03 4.11
N GLN A 337 -4.66 1.93 4.12
CA GLN A 337 -3.94 0.86 3.44
C GLN A 337 -4.28 -0.52 4.03
N SER A 338 -4.65 -0.59 5.31
CA SER A 338 -5.19 -1.80 5.93
C SER A 338 -6.51 -2.24 5.30
N ARG A 339 -7.43 -1.30 4.99
CA ARG A 339 -8.65 -1.64 4.24
C ARG A 339 -8.34 -2.05 2.81
N TRP A 340 -7.34 -1.42 2.18
CA TRP A 340 -6.87 -1.79 0.85
C TRP A 340 -6.38 -3.24 0.80
N ALA A 341 -5.51 -3.62 1.75
CA ALA A 341 -5.00 -4.98 1.93
C ALA A 341 -6.08 -6.00 2.27
N SER A 342 -6.96 -5.71 3.23
CA SER A 342 -8.01 -6.64 3.66
C SER A 342 -9.06 -6.88 2.58
N SER A 343 -9.43 -5.84 1.81
CA SER A 343 -10.34 -5.98 0.67
C SER A 343 -9.75 -6.93 -0.38
N ALA A 344 -8.47 -6.76 -0.75
CA ALA A 344 -7.81 -7.67 -1.69
C ALA A 344 -7.77 -9.13 -1.18
N ALA A 345 -7.52 -9.31 0.11
CA ALA A 345 -7.51 -10.61 0.76
C ALA A 345 -8.89 -11.27 0.83
N HIS A 346 -9.96 -10.49 1.03
CA HIS A 346 -11.34 -11.00 1.09
C HIS A 346 -11.78 -11.62 -0.24
N LEU A 347 -11.34 -11.07 -1.37
CA LEU A 347 -11.62 -11.60 -2.72
C LEU A 347 -11.14 -13.06 -2.90
N ASP A 348 -9.97 -13.38 -2.33
CA ASP A 348 -9.38 -14.73 -2.33
C ASP A 348 -9.76 -15.57 -1.10
N ARG A 349 -10.54 -15.00 -0.18
CA ARG A 349 -10.82 -15.58 1.15
C ARG A 349 -9.55 -15.96 1.91
N ARG A 350 -8.52 -15.10 1.85
CA ARG A 350 -7.31 -15.31 2.65
C ARG A 350 -7.65 -15.12 4.12
N GLU A 351 -7.25 -16.10 4.93
CA GLU A 351 -7.46 -16.04 6.36
C GLU A 351 -6.47 -15.10 7.03
N VAL A 352 -5.23 -15.04 6.52
CA VAL A 352 -4.15 -14.23 7.08
C VAL A 352 -3.96 -12.97 6.26
N VAL A 353 -4.21 -11.82 6.90
CA VAL A 353 -3.89 -10.48 6.40
C VAL A 353 -3.14 -9.78 7.51
N SER A 354 -1.88 -9.46 7.28
CA SER A 354 -1.08 -8.75 8.27
C SER A 354 -1.26 -7.23 8.14
N SER A 355 -0.93 -6.51 9.20
CA SER A 355 -0.72 -5.07 9.14
C SER A 355 0.50 -4.70 9.93
N GLU A 356 1.29 -3.81 9.36
CA GLU A 356 2.15 -2.95 10.16
C GLU A 356 1.26 -2.10 11.08
N VAL A 357 1.57 -2.11 12.37
CA VAL A 357 0.82 -1.38 13.41
C VAL A 357 1.78 -0.63 14.33
N TRP A 358 1.28 0.43 14.96
CA TRP A 358 1.97 1.19 16.01
C TRP A 358 3.17 2.04 15.55
N THR A 359 3.30 2.30 14.26
CA THR A 359 4.40 3.08 13.65
C THR A 359 4.59 4.45 14.32
N TRP A 360 3.48 5.13 14.62
CA TRP A 360 3.45 6.48 15.19
C TRP A 360 2.75 6.59 16.54
N VAL A 361 2.38 5.46 17.15
CA VAL A 361 1.54 5.44 18.37
C VAL A 361 2.15 6.28 19.48
N HIS A 362 1.44 7.33 19.89
CA HIS A 362 1.84 8.27 20.96
C HIS A 362 3.30 8.77 20.88
N SER A 363 3.83 8.99 19.66
CA SER A 363 5.19 9.52 19.42
C SER A 363 5.58 10.70 20.35
N PRO A 364 6.84 10.80 20.83
CA PRO A 364 8.01 9.93 20.55
C PRO A 364 8.02 8.60 21.34
N SER A 365 9.05 7.77 21.11
CA SER A 365 9.25 6.47 21.78
C SER A 365 9.12 6.50 23.30
N PHE A 366 8.72 5.36 23.87
CA PHE A 366 8.48 5.13 25.31
C PHE A 366 7.32 5.93 25.93
N ARG A 367 6.46 6.55 25.11
CA ARG A 367 5.25 7.26 25.60
C ARG A 367 3.96 6.47 25.52
N ALA A 368 3.88 5.51 24.62
CA ALA A 368 2.70 4.66 24.49
C ALA A 368 2.53 3.75 25.70
N ALA A 369 1.29 3.55 26.11
CA ALA A 369 0.86 2.57 27.10
C ALA A 369 0.17 1.38 26.40
N PRO A 370 0.03 0.22 27.08
CA PRO A 370 -0.65 -0.95 26.50
C PRO A 370 -2.07 -0.68 26.00
N LEU A 371 -2.79 0.28 26.60
CA LEU A 371 -4.13 0.67 26.16
C LEU A 371 -4.11 1.43 24.83
N ASP A 372 -3.06 2.20 24.55
CA ASP A 372 -2.91 2.90 23.27
C ASP A 372 -2.68 1.87 22.14
N LEU A 373 -1.83 0.86 22.42
CA LEU A 373 -1.58 -0.24 21.50
C LEU A 373 -2.86 -1.03 21.22
N LEU A 374 -3.65 -1.32 22.26
CA LEU A 374 -4.91 -2.04 22.15
C LEU A 374 -5.96 -1.24 21.36
N ALA A 375 -6.06 0.07 21.60
CA ALA A 375 -7.00 0.95 20.90
C ALA A 375 -6.72 0.96 19.38
N GLU A 376 -5.46 1.15 18.99
CA GLU A 376 -5.08 1.13 17.58
C GLU A 376 -5.29 -0.27 16.96
N ALA A 377 -4.89 -1.34 17.66
CA ALA A 377 -5.08 -2.72 17.18
C ALA A 377 -6.55 -3.05 16.92
N HIS A 378 -7.48 -2.57 17.75
CA HIS A 378 -8.91 -2.73 17.52
C HIS A 378 -9.37 -2.08 16.21
N GLU A 379 -8.82 -0.91 15.85
CA GLU A 379 -9.14 -0.28 14.56
C GLU A 379 -8.70 -1.13 13.39
N HIS A 380 -7.51 -1.74 13.45
CA HIS A 380 -7.04 -2.67 12.42
C HIS A 380 -7.90 -3.94 12.34
N LEU A 381 -8.36 -4.50 13.46
CA LEU A 381 -9.30 -5.64 13.43
C LEU A 381 -10.62 -5.26 12.76
N LEU A 382 -11.13 -4.06 13.05
CA LEU A 382 -12.32 -3.51 12.38
C LEU A 382 -12.09 -3.26 10.89
N LEU A 383 -10.83 -3.11 10.47
CA LEU A 383 -10.40 -3.01 9.08
C LEU A 383 -10.25 -4.37 8.38
N GLY A 384 -10.44 -5.49 9.08
CA GLY A 384 -10.34 -6.85 8.53
C GLY A 384 -8.96 -7.50 8.68
N ILE A 385 -8.04 -6.87 9.42
CA ILE A 385 -6.70 -7.43 9.71
C ILE A 385 -6.81 -8.61 10.67
N THR A 386 -6.00 -9.66 10.45
CA THR A 386 -6.00 -10.90 11.24
C THR A 386 -4.60 -11.35 11.68
N HIS A 387 -3.60 -10.49 11.51
CA HIS A 387 -2.24 -10.67 11.99
C HIS A 387 -1.55 -9.31 12.16
N PHE A 388 -0.71 -9.17 13.18
CA PHE A 388 -0.07 -7.89 13.51
C PHE A 388 1.44 -8.01 13.42
N VAL A 389 2.06 -6.96 12.88
CA VAL A 389 3.52 -6.76 12.86
C VAL A 389 3.77 -5.38 13.46
N GLY A 390 4.18 -5.34 14.73
CA GLY A 390 4.41 -4.07 15.42
C GLY A 390 5.65 -3.36 14.87
N HIS A 391 5.55 -2.05 14.66
CA HIS A 391 6.62 -1.15 14.23
C HIS A 391 7.13 -0.36 15.44
N GLY A 392 7.97 -0.89 16.33
CA GLY A 392 8.58 -2.22 16.32
C GLY A 392 9.56 -2.36 17.47
N TRP A 393 10.50 -3.30 17.34
CA TRP A 393 11.56 -3.59 18.32
C TRP A 393 12.89 -3.05 17.80
N PRO A 394 13.42 -1.93 18.28
CA PRO A 394 14.77 -1.49 17.94
C PRO A 394 15.82 -2.31 18.68
N TYR A 395 16.63 -3.08 17.94
CA TYR A 395 17.81 -3.74 18.52
C TYR A 395 18.68 -2.70 19.21
N SER A 396 19.21 -3.04 20.38
CA SER A 396 20.16 -2.20 21.09
C SER A 396 21.36 -3.02 21.56
N ALA A 397 22.56 -2.60 21.19
CA ALA A 397 23.77 -3.26 21.67
C ALA A 397 23.85 -3.22 23.22
N PRO A 398 24.38 -4.27 23.88
CA PRO A 398 24.43 -4.36 25.35
C PRO A 398 25.20 -3.22 26.03
N ASP A 399 26.15 -2.63 25.33
CA ASP A 399 26.99 -1.51 25.78
C ASP A 399 26.46 -0.14 25.32
N ALA A 400 25.28 -0.08 24.71
CA ALA A 400 24.64 1.19 24.37
C ALA A 400 24.31 2.00 25.63
N GLU A 401 24.58 3.30 25.58
CA GLU A 401 24.33 4.18 26.72
C GLU A 401 22.82 4.43 26.95
N GLY A 402 22.45 4.75 28.19
CA GLY A 402 21.10 5.17 28.55
C GLY A 402 20.05 4.08 28.36
N LEU A 403 18.96 4.42 27.66
CA LEU A 403 17.88 3.47 27.33
C LEU A 403 18.20 2.66 26.07
N GLY A 404 19.39 2.78 25.48
CA GLY A 404 19.75 2.10 24.25
C GLY A 404 19.20 2.79 22.99
N TRP A 405 19.21 2.07 21.88
CA TRP A 405 18.85 2.60 20.56
C TRP A 405 17.35 2.62 20.30
N THR A 406 16.91 3.59 19.51
CA THR A 406 15.52 3.75 19.08
C THR A 406 15.46 4.03 17.59
N PHE A 407 14.39 3.58 16.94
CA PHE A 407 14.08 4.00 15.57
C PHE A 407 13.53 5.43 15.58
N TYR A 408 13.55 6.13 14.45
CA TYR A 408 13.10 7.54 14.41
C TYR A 408 11.58 7.70 14.58
N ALA A 409 10.81 6.65 14.26
CA ALA A 409 9.36 6.62 14.46
C ALA A 409 9.02 6.32 15.94
N ALA A 410 7.74 6.16 16.28
CA ALA A 410 7.35 5.92 17.68
C ALA A 410 7.89 4.59 18.24
N GLY A 411 8.08 3.60 17.38
CA GLY A 411 8.48 2.23 17.71
C GLY A 411 9.72 2.11 18.60
N ALA A 412 9.48 1.86 19.88
CA ALA A 412 10.39 1.18 20.80
C ALA A 412 9.52 0.29 21.70
N LEU A 413 8.93 -0.76 21.11
CA LEU A 413 7.94 -1.65 21.74
C LEU A 413 8.62 -2.94 22.19
N ASP A 414 9.66 -2.78 22.99
CA ASP A 414 10.53 -3.84 23.49
C ASP A 414 10.56 -3.89 25.03
N ASP A 415 11.38 -4.78 25.57
CA ASP A 415 11.45 -5.10 26.99
C ASP A 415 12.11 -4.05 27.88
N ARG A 416 12.55 -2.93 27.30
CA ARG A 416 12.98 -1.75 28.05
C ARG A 416 11.81 -0.87 28.50
N ASN A 417 10.61 -1.09 27.98
CA ASN A 417 9.42 -0.38 28.45
C ASN A 417 9.06 -0.78 29.87
N ALA A 418 8.77 0.21 30.72
CA ALA A 418 8.32 -0.04 32.10
C ALA A 418 7.02 -0.86 32.18
N TRP A 419 6.19 -0.82 31.14
CA TRP A 419 4.95 -1.60 31.05
C TRP A 419 5.14 -2.98 30.42
N TRP A 420 6.35 -3.37 29.99
CA TRP A 420 6.61 -4.67 29.34
C TRP A 420 6.04 -5.90 30.07
N PRO A 421 5.97 -5.95 31.42
CA PRO A 421 5.28 -7.03 32.12
C PRO A 421 3.81 -7.25 31.71
N ALA A 422 3.16 -6.27 31.07
CA ALA A 422 1.80 -6.38 30.51
C ALA A 422 1.76 -6.93 29.06
N MET A 423 2.89 -6.99 28.35
CA MET A 423 2.96 -7.50 26.98
C MET A 423 2.41 -8.93 26.83
N PRO A 424 2.69 -9.90 27.74
CA PRO A 424 2.07 -11.23 27.65
C PRO A 424 0.54 -11.20 27.59
N GLU A 425 -0.10 -10.31 28.35
CA GLU A 425 -1.56 -10.20 28.37
C GLU A 425 -2.08 -9.56 27.09
N LEU A 426 -1.44 -8.49 26.61
CA LEU A 426 -1.76 -7.84 25.34
C LEU A 426 -1.62 -8.84 24.16
N SER A 427 -0.47 -9.50 24.05
CA SER A 427 -0.22 -10.53 23.03
C SER A 427 -1.24 -11.65 23.07
N ALA A 428 -1.55 -12.19 24.25
CA ALA A 428 -2.56 -13.23 24.40
C ALA A 428 -3.96 -12.76 24.01
N HIS A 429 -4.33 -11.52 24.32
CA HIS A 429 -5.59 -10.91 23.90
C HIS A 429 -5.69 -10.80 22.37
N LEU A 430 -4.69 -10.19 21.74
CA LEU A 430 -4.65 -10.01 20.28
C LEU A 430 -4.60 -11.36 19.54
N THR A 431 -3.86 -12.33 20.05
CA THR A 431 -3.80 -13.69 19.48
C THR A 431 -5.18 -14.34 19.42
N ARG A 432 -6.00 -14.21 20.49
CA ARG A 432 -7.36 -14.75 20.51
C ARG A 432 -8.25 -14.09 19.48
N LEU A 433 -8.22 -12.76 19.38
CA LEU A 433 -9.05 -12.02 18.42
C LEU A 433 -8.66 -12.37 16.98
N CYS A 434 -7.36 -12.35 16.66
CA CYS A 434 -6.86 -12.73 15.35
C CYS A 434 -7.22 -14.18 14.99
N ALA A 435 -7.04 -15.14 15.92
CA ALA A 435 -7.40 -16.54 15.68
C ALA A 435 -8.90 -16.72 15.40
N ALA A 436 -9.77 -16.01 16.13
CA ALA A 436 -11.22 -16.08 15.90
C ALA A 436 -11.63 -15.44 14.56
N LEU A 437 -11.05 -14.29 14.22
CA LEU A 437 -11.39 -13.54 12.99
C LEU A 437 -10.88 -14.21 11.71
N ARG A 438 -9.92 -15.13 11.79
CA ARG A 438 -9.53 -15.99 10.66
C ARG A 438 -10.68 -16.93 10.24
N LEU A 439 -11.55 -17.31 11.17
CA LEU A 439 -12.64 -18.25 10.92
C LEU A 439 -13.85 -17.56 10.27
N GLY A 440 -14.66 -18.36 9.58
CA GLY A 440 -15.77 -17.87 8.75
C GLY A 440 -15.34 -17.21 7.44
N ALA A 441 -16.31 -16.70 6.69
CA ALA A 441 -16.08 -15.85 5.53
C ALA A 441 -16.23 -14.37 5.91
N PRO A 442 -15.54 -13.44 5.23
CA PRO A 442 -15.78 -12.01 5.37
C PRO A 442 -17.26 -11.64 5.22
N GLY A 443 -17.73 -10.74 6.08
CA GLY A 443 -19.13 -10.34 6.19
C GLY A 443 -19.46 -8.98 5.58
N ALA A 444 -18.61 -8.43 4.70
CA ALA A 444 -18.91 -7.20 3.99
C ALA A 444 -20.09 -7.40 3.02
N ASP A 445 -21.05 -6.48 3.07
CA ASP A 445 -22.24 -6.47 2.20
C ASP A 445 -22.20 -5.33 1.17
N VAL A 446 -21.33 -4.35 1.40
CA VAL A 446 -21.16 -3.20 0.53
C VAL A 446 -19.84 -3.35 -0.22
N ALA A 447 -19.88 -3.26 -1.54
CA ALA A 447 -18.68 -3.03 -2.34
C ALA A 447 -18.58 -1.54 -2.68
N LEU A 448 -17.41 -0.94 -2.47
CA LEU A 448 -17.11 0.41 -2.90
C LEU A 448 -16.17 0.33 -4.11
N TYR A 449 -16.67 0.78 -5.26
CA TYR A 449 -15.93 0.71 -6.52
C TYR A 449 -14.81 1.74 -6.58
N LEU A 450 -13.61 1.30 -6.98
CA LEU A 450 -12.43 2.15 -7.08
C LEU A 450 -12.40 2.91 -8.42
N PRO A 451 -12.27 4.25 -8.40
CA PRO A 451 -12.40 5.12 -9.58
C PRO A 451 -11.14 5.16 -10.46
N TYR A 452 -10.55 4.00 -10.82
CA TYR A 452 -9.26 3.93 -11.53
C TYR A 452 -9.24 4.71 -12.85
N ALA A 453 -10.30 4.59 -13.67
CA ALA A 453 -10.39 5.31 -14.94
C ALA A 453 -10.41 6.83 -14.76
N ASP A 454 -11.03 7.32 -13.68
CA ASP A 454 -11.09 8.75 -13.36
C ASP A 454 -9.76 9.27 -12.82
N VAL A 455 -9.17 8.58 -11.84
CA VAL A 455 -7.93 9.06 -11.19
C VAL A 455 -6.69 8.94 -12.08
N ARG A 456 -6.66 7.99 -13.02
CA ARG A 456 -5.59 7.88 -14.02
C ARG A 456 -5.76 8.90 -15.15
N ALA A 457 -7.00 9.28 -15.49
CA ALA A 457 -7.27 10.31 -16.49
C ALA A 457 -6.94 11.72 -15.99
N ALA A 458 -7.01 11.94 -14.68
CA ALA A 458 -6.63 13.20 -14.04
C ALA A 458 -5.11 13.46 -14.13
N ARG A 459 -4.72 14.73 -14.21
CA ARG A 459 -3.30 15.13 -14.35
C ARG A 459 -2.58 14.98 -13.01
N GLY A 460 -1.42 14.31 -13.00
CA GLY A 460 -0.52 14.25 -11.84
C GLY A 460 -0.93 13.31 -10.70
N SER A 461 -2.12 12.69 -10.76
CA SER A 461 -2.65 11.82 -9.71
C SER A 461 -2.36 10.33 -9.92
N GLY A 462 -1.94 9.91 -11.11
CA GLY A 462 -1.89 8.49 -11.50
C GLY A 462 -0.69 7.68 -11.02
N HIS A 463 0.23 8.23 -10.23
CA HIS A 463 1.44 7.51 -9.77
C HIS A 463 1.23 6.73 -8.47
N ASP A 464 0.25 7.12 -7.65
CA ASP A 464 -0.17 6.43 -6.42
C ASP A 464 -1.69 6.22 -6.46
N LEU A 465 -2.13 5.00 -6.79
CA LEU A 465 -3.56 4.71 -6.95
C LEU A 465 -4.33 4.72 -5.64
N TRP A 466 -3.71 4.29 -4.53
CA TRP A 466 -4.39 4.29 -3.25
C TRP A 466 -4.67 5.73 -2.82
N ALA A 467 -3.65 6.60 -2.82
CA ALA A 467 -3.80 7.99 -2.43
C ALA A 467 -4.77 8.75 -3.34
N ALA A 468 -4.68 8.53 -4.65
CA ALA A 468 -5.57 9.18 -5.61
C ALA A 468 -7.03 8.70 -5.47
N CYS A 469 -7.28 7.41 -5.27
CA CYS A 469 -8.63 6.89 -5.02
C CYS A 469 -9.19 7.42 -3.71
N ARG A 470 -8.39 7.44 -2.64
CA ARG A 470 -8.80 8.01 -1.34
C ARG A 470 -9.21 9.48 -1.49
N ALA A 471 -8.41 10.28 -2.18
CA ALA A 471 -8.71 11.69 -2.43
C ALA A 471 -9.98 11.88 -3.27
N HIS A 472 -10.17 11.04 -4.30
CA HIS A 472 -11.35 11.10 -5.19
C HIS A 472 -12.65 10.73 -4.45
N ILE A 473 -12.60 9.66 -3.65
CA ILE A 473 -13.75 9.15 -2.90
C ILE A 473 -14.08 10.09 -1.72
N GLY A 474 -13.07 10.58 -1.02
CA GLY A 474 -13.22 11.33 0.23
C GLY A 474 -13.50 10.45 1.44
N GLU A 475 -13.49 11.06 2.62
CA GLU A 475 -13.62 10.38 3.92
C GLU A 475 -15.07 10.21 4.36
N ARG A 476 -16.00 11.00 3.81
CA ARG A 476 -17.42 10.93 4.21
C ARG A 476 -18.14 9.68 3.73
N ILE A 477 -17.80 9.18 2.55
CA ILE A 477 -18.40 7.95 1.99
C ILE A 477 -18.10 6.73 2.87
N PRO A 478 -16.83 6.34 3.11
CA PRO A 478 -16.51 5.20 3.97
C PRO A 478 -17.05 5.39 5.39
N ALA A 479 -16.96 6.61 5.95
CA ALA A 479 -17.49 6.87 7.29
C ALA A 479 -19.00 6.67 7.37
N ALA A 480 -19.77 7.16 6.40
CA ALA A 480 -21.22 7.00 6.35
C ALA A 480 -21.63 5.51 6.25
N ILE A 481 -20.92 4.72 5.45
CA ILE A 481 -21.18 3.27 5.33
C ILE A 481 -20.94 2.59 6.68
N ARG A 482 -19.76 2.83 7.27
CA ARG A 482 -19.29 2.17 8.49
C ARG A 482 -20.15 2.54 9.71
N ARG A 483 -20.51 3.82 9.86
CA ARG A 483 -21.39 4.32 10.94
C ARG A 483 -22.86 3.94 10.76
N ALA A 484 -23.29 3.60 9.54
CA ALA A 484 -24.63 3.08 9.30
C ALA A 484 -24.80 1.59 9.68
N GLY A 485 -23.73 0.92 10.13
CA GLY A 485 -23.75 -0.47 10.58
C GLY A 485 -23.33 -1.49 9.51
N TYR A 486 -22.76 -1.04 8.38
CA TYR A 486 -22.28 -1.91 7.31
C TYR A 486 -20.76 -2.01 7.31
N ASP A 487 -20.28 -3.17 6.86
CA ASP A 487 -18.89 -3.33 6.46
C ASP A 487 -18.76 -3.28 4.94
N LEU A 488 -17.57 -2.89 4.47
CA LEU A 488 -17.29 -2.69 3.06
C LEU A 488 -15.99 -3.33 2.61
N ASP A 489 -16.01 -3.81 1.37
CA ASP A 489 -14.80 -4.13 0.62
C ASP A 489 -14.62 -3.13 -0.52
N LEU A 490 -13.37 -2.86 -0.87
CA LEU A 490 -13.00 -2.15 -2.08
C LEU A 490 -12.93 -3.12 -3.25
N ILE A 491 -13.45 -2.73 -4.41
CA ILE A 491 -13.39 -3.51 -5.65
C ILE A 491 -12.81 -2.66 -6.78
N ASP A 492 -11.89 -3.23 -7.55
CA ASP A 492 -11.32 -2.61 -8.74
C ASP A 492 -11.71 -3.35 -10.03
N ASP A 493 -11.32 -2.78 -11.16
CA ASP A 493 -11.60 -3.30 -12.50
C ASP A 493 -10.99 -4.70 -12.73
N ASP A 494 -9.83 -4.99 -12.13
CA ASP A 494 -9.06 -6.21 -12.41
C ASP A 494 -9.75 -7.47 -11.87
N VAL A 495 -10.61 -7.31 -10.86
CA VAL A 495 -11.28 -8.45 -10.22
C VAL A 495 -12.70 -8.69 -10.69
N LEU A 496 -13.32 -7.76 -11.42
CA LEU A 496 -14.75 -7.83 -11.79
C LEU A 496 -15.12 -9.04 -12.64
N GLU A 497 -14.18 -9.60 -13.41
CA GLU A 497 -14.41 -10.84 -14.15
C GLU A 497 -14.50 -12.07 -13.24
N THR A 498 -13.87 -12.02 -12.06
CA THR A 498 -13.77 -13.14 -11.12
C THR A 498 -14.73 -13.03 -9.94
N VAL A 499 -15.17 -11.81 -9.61
CA VAL A 499 -16.10 -11.56 -8.51
C VAL A 499 -17.53 -11.83 -8.96
N ASP A 500 -18.19 -12.75 -8.27
CA ASP A 500 -19.62 -13.03 -8.46
C ASP A 500 -20.44 -11.74 -8.22
N PRO A 501 -21.22 -11.27 -9.21
CA PRO A 501 -22.11 -10.12 -9.04
C PRO A 501 -23.10 -10.24 -7.87
N ALA A 502 -23.40 -11.45 -7.39
CA ALA A 502 -24.24 -11.69 -6.22
C ALA A 502 -23.48 -11.65 -4.88
N ALA A 503 -22.14 -11.51 -4.90
CA ALA A 503 -21.33 -11.50 -3.68
C ALA A 503 -21.60 -10.27 -2.79
N TYR A 504 -21.97 -9.15 -3.41
CA TYR A 504 -22.28 -7.89 -2.73
C TYR A 504 -23.71 -7.45 -3.04
N PRO A 505 -24.62 -7.44 -2.05
CA PRO A 505 -25.98 -6.96 -2.26
C PRO A 505 -26.05 -5.47 -2.60
N VAL A 506 -25.06 -4.67 -2.21
CA VAL A 506 -24.97 -3.25 -2.55
C VAL A 506 -23.60 -2.91 -3.13
N VAL A 507 -23.58 -2.19 -4.25
CA VAL A 507 -22.39 -1.56 -4.81
C VAL A 507 -22.55 -0.05 -4.76
N ILE A 508 -21.54 0.66 -4.27
CA ILE A 508 -21.48 2.12 -4.26
C ILE A 508 -20.50 2.59 -5.33
N LEU A 509 -20.97 3.49 -6.19
CA LEU A 509 -20.17 4.21 -7.17
C LEU A 509 -19.86 5.62 -6.64
N PRO A 510 -18.59 5.91 -6.31
CA PRO A 510 -18.18 7.20 -5.78
C PRO A 510 -17.65 8.12 -6.88
N ARG A 511 -18.51 9.05 -7.34
CA ARG A 511 -18.16 10.16 -8.25
C ARG A 511 -17.55 9.69 -9.59
N ILE A 512 -18.18 8.69 -10.20
CA ILE A 512 -17.69 8.06 -11.43
C ILE A 512 -18.14 8.84 -12.66
N VAL A 513 -17.18 9.43 -13.39
CA VAL A 513 -17.44 10.11 -14.66
C VAL A 513 -16.91 9.34 -15.87
N ARG A 514 -16.00 8.38 -15.64
CA ARG A 514 -15.51 7.42 -16.64
C ARG A 514 -15.72 6.00 -16.12
N LEU A 515 -16.52 5.22 -16.83
CA LEU A 515 -16.81 3.83 -16.47
C LEU A 515 -16.38 2.90 -17.62
N PRO A 516 -15.43 1.98 -17.39
CA PRO A 516 -15.09 0.96 -18.38
C PRO A 516 -16.29 0.06 -18.73
N ALA A 517 -16.40 -0.36 -19.99
CA ALA A 517 -17.52 -1.19 -20.45
C ALA A 517 -17.66 -2.53 -19.67
N ALA A 518 -16.53 -3.12 -19.25
CA ALA A 518 -16.54 -4.32 -18.42
C ALA A 518 -17.15 -4.06 -17.03
N ALA A 519 -16.88 -2.90 -16.44
CA ALA A 519 -17.46 -2.49 -15.17
C ALA A 519 -18.95 -2.18 -15.30
N GLU A 520 -19.38 -1.48 -16.35
CA GLU A 520 -20.80 -1.28 -16.66
C GLU A 520 -21.54 -2.61 -16.80
N ALA A 521 -20.99 -3.55 -17.58
CA ALA A 521 -21.57 -4.87 -17.75
C ALA A 521 -21.61 -5.67 -16.44
N TRP A 522 -20.63 -5.50 -15.54
CA TRP A 522 -20.64 -6.14 -14.24
C TRP A 522 -21.73 -5.55 -13.33
N LEU A 523 -21.89 -4.23 -13.29
CA LEU A 523 -22.95 -3.53 -12.52
C LEU A 523 -24.35 -3.92 -13.00
N ASP A 524 -24.54 -4.09 -14.31
CA ASP A 524 -25.79 -4.59 -14.86
C ASP A 524 -26.09 -6.02 -14.40
N ARG A 525 -25.07 -6.87 -14.28
CA ARG A 525 -25.22 -8.23 -13.72
C ARG A 525 -25.52 -8.19 -12.21
N VAL A 526 -24.94 -7.26 -11.45
CA VAL A 526 -25.28 -7.06 -10.03
C VAL A 526 -26.77 -6.78 -9.90
N ARG A 527 -27.31 -5.85 -10.69
CA ARG A 527 -28.74 -5.50 -10.69
C ARG A 527 -29.62 -6.66 -11.15
N ALA A 528 -29.20 -7.38 -12.19
CA ALA A 528 -29.91 -8.57 -12.67
C ALA A 528 -29.95 -9.70 -11.62
N ALA A 529 -28.94 -9.79 -10.75
CA ALA A 529 -28.90 -10.72 -9.63
C ALA A 529 -29.71 -10.26 -8.40
N GLY A 530 -30.35 -9.08 -8.46
CA GLY A 530 -31.14 -8.51 -7.37
C GLY A 530 -30.35 -7.59 -6.42
N GLY A 531 -29.07 -7.32 -6.72
CA GLY A 531 -28.28 -6.32 -6.01
C GLY A 531 -28.66 -4.89 -6.38
N THR A 532 -28.21 -3.93 -5.57
CA THR A 532 -28.48 -2.50 -5.78
C THR A 532 -27.19 -1.74 -6.05
N VAL A 533 -27.24 -0.79 -6.99
CA VAL A 533 -26.14 0.14 -7.27
C VAL A 533 -26.54 1.53 -6.78
N LEU A 534 -25.84 2.07 -5.80
CA LEU A 534 -25.99 3.44 -5.31
C LEU A 534 -24.94 4.33 -5.98
N ALA A 535 -25.38 5.38 -6.65
CA ALA A 535 -24.56 6.28 -7.44
C ALA A 535 -24.44 7.65 -6.75
N ILE A 536 -23.25 7.96 -6.23
CA ILE A 536 -22.95 9.27 -5.64
C ILE A 536 -22.26 10.10 -6.72
N ASP A 537 -22.93 11.12 -7.23
CA ASP A 537 -22.43 11.98 -8.32
C ASP A 537 -21.76 11.22 -9.48
N SER A 538 -22.35 10.08 -9.87
CA SER A 538 -21.76 9.14 -10.84
C SER A 538 -22.55 9.13 -12.16
N PRO A 539 -22.45 10.16 -13.00
CA PRO A 539 -23.21 10.28 -14.24
C PRO A 539 -22.86 9.20 -15.27
N ALA A 540 -21.72 8.52 -15.13
CA ALA A 540 -21.31 7.43 -16.02
C ALA A 540 -22.19 6.17 -15.88
N TYR A 541 -22.98 6.06 -14.82
CA TYR A 541 -23.91 4.94 -14.61
C TYR A 541 -25.31 5.43 -14.22
N PRO A 542 -26.10 5.97 -15.17
CA PRO A 542 -27.42 6.57 -14.89
C PRO A 542 -28.47 5.56 -14.43
N ALA A 543 -28.19 4.26 -14.51
CA ALA A 543 -29.10 3.21 -14.09
C ALA A 543 -29.01 2.89 -12.58
N GLY A 544 -28.04 3.46 -11.87
CA GLY A 544 -27.93 3.41 -10.41
C GLY A 544 -28.88 4.38 -9.71
N ILE A 545 -29.14 4.15 -8.42
CA ILE A 545 -29.95 5.04 -7.58
C ILE A 545 -29.09 6.23 -7.18
N ALA A 546 -29.46 7.43 -7.62
CA ALA A 546 -28.73 8.65 -7.27
C ALA A 546 -28.84 8.96 -5.77
N VAL A 547 -27.69 9.14 -5.12
CA VAL A 547 -27.60 9.52 -3.71
C VAL A 547 -26.82 10.83 -3.59
N PRO A 548 -27.43 11.93 -3.10
CA PRO A 548 -26.71 13.17 -2.91
C PRO A 548 -25.75 13.06 -1.73
N MET A 549 -24.48 13.42 -1.93
CA MET A 549 -23.54 13.56 -0.84
C MET A 549 -22.63 14.76 -1.11
N PRO A 550 -22.43 15.69 -0.15
CA PRO A 550 -21.56 16.82 -0.41
C PRO A 550 -20.10 16.37 -0.47
N THR A 551 -19.30 17.06 -1.28
CA THR A 551 -17.86 16.89 -1.30
C THR A 551 -17.25 17.26 0.04
N ASP A 552 -16.10 16.67 0.35
CA ASP A 552 -15.33 17.11 1.50
C ASP A 552 -14.74 18.49 1.19
N GLU A 553 -14.85 19.43 2.13
CA GLU A 553 -14.09 20.68 2.08
C GLU A 553 -12.65 20.36 2.51
N TYR A 554 -11.80 19.93 1.57
CA TYR A 554 -10.36 19.81 1.81
C TYR A 554 -9.61 20.88 1.01
N ASP A 555 -8.65 21.51 1.70
CA ASP A 555 -7.63 22.38 1.10
C ASP A 555 -6.70 21.52 0.24
N ASP A 556 -6.38 22.00 -0.96
CA ASP A 556 -5.68 21.25 -2.02
C ASP A 556 -4.42 20.52 -1.49
N GLY A 557 -4.43 19.19 -1.54
CA GLY A 557 -3.22 18.40 -1.77
C GLY A 557 -2.24 18.19 -0.61
N ALA A 558 -2.56 18.51 0.64
CA ALA A 558 -1.73 18.06 1.75
C ALA A 558 -2.00 16.56 2.02
N LEU A 559 -1.03 15.70 1.71
CA LEU A 559 -0.88 14.40 2.40
C LEU A 559 -0.89 14.71 3.90
N ILE A 560 -2.04 14.52 4.55
CA ILE A 560 -2.15 14.66 5.99
C ILE A 560 -1.30 13.52 6.56
N ASP A 561 -0.14 13.89 7.10
CA ASP A 561 0.80 13.03 7.82
C ASP A 561 0.06 12.04 8.73
N HIS A 562 0.48 10.78 8.71
CA HIS A 562 0.00 9.69 9.58
C HIS A 562 -0.06 10.10 11.06
N ALA A 563 0.84 10.98 11.51
CA ALA A 563 0.81 11.54 12.88
C ALA A 563 -0.42 12.40 13.19
N THR A 564 -1.07 12.98 12.17
CA THR A 564 -2.22 13.87 12.33
C THR A 564 -3.55 13.09 12.29
N LEU A 565 -3.63 11.95 11.60
CA LEU A 565 -4.86 11.17 11.47
C LEU A 565 -5.29 10.47 12.78
N SER A 566 -4.35 10.11 13.65
CA SER A 566 -4.63 9.66 15.03
C SER A 566 -5.43 10.71 15.83
N MET A 567 -5.32 11.99 15.48
CA MET A 567 -5.96 13.11 16.18
C MET A 567 -7.23 13.64 15.49
N VAL A 568 -7.40 13.43 14.18
CA VAL A 568 -8.48 14.06 13.39
C VAL A 568 -9.78 13.24 13.40
N GLY A 569 -9.71 11.92 13.64
CA GLY A 569 -10.89 11.04 13.70
C GLY A 569 -11.95 11.43 14.76
N ALA A 570 -11.58 12.27 15.73
CA ALA A 570 -12.44 12.71 16.83
C ALA A 570 -13.17 14.06 16.60
N ALA A 571 -12.82 14.85 15.58
CA ALA A 571 -13.22 16.27 15.52
C ALA A 571 -14.45 16.58 14.62
N GLY A 572 -14.98 15.61 13.88
CA GLY A 572 -16.17 15.79 13.04
C GLY A 572 -17.46 15.74 13.86
N GLY A 573 -17.86 16.89 14.43
CA GLY A 573 -19.07 17.06 15.24
C GLY A 573 -20.36 16.75 14.49
N GLY A 574 -20.99 15.64 14.86
CA GLY A 574 -22.41 15.35 14.64
C GLY A 574 -22.88 14.52 15.83
N ALA A 575 -23.93 14.97 16.53
CA ALA A 575 -24.42 14.35 17.78
C ALA A 575 -24.98 12.92 17.59
N ASP A 576 -24.98 12.40 16.37
CA ASP A 576 -25.44 11.08 15.94
C ASP A 576 -24.31 10.18 15.40
N GLY A 577 -23.07 10.69 15.34
CA GLY A 577 -21.95 9.94 14.79
C GLY A 577 -22.04 9.66 13.29
N GLY A 578 -22.74 10.49 12.50
CA GLY A 578 -22.79 10.38 11.03
C GLY A 578 -23.69 9.26 10.47
N GLY A 579 -24.52 8.67 11.34
CA GLY A 579 -25.48 7.63 10.98
C GLY A 579 -26.71 8.14 10.21
N ASP A 580 -26.96 9.45 10.14
CA ASP A 580 -28.16 10.01 9.46
C ASP A 580 -27.84 10.77 8.16
N SER A 581 -26.79 10.36 7.44
CA SER A 581 -26.52 10.88 6.09
C SER A 581 -27.53 10.34 5.05
N ALA A 582 -27.65 11.03 3.91
CA ALA A 582 -28.47 10.56 2.79
C ALA A 582 -28.02 9.17 2.29
N LEU A 583 -26.71 8.88 2.31
CA LEU A 583 -26.20 7.55 1.99
C LEU A 583 -26.60 6.50 3.04
N ALA A 584 -26.52 6.83 4.33
CA ALA A 584 -26.96 5.92 5.38
C ALA A 584 -28.46 5.60 5.28
N GLY A 585 -29.29 6.61 4.96
CA GLY A 585 -30.71 6.44 4.66
C GLY A 585 -30.93 5.52 3.46
N ALA A 586 -30.29 5.80 2.33
CA ALA A 586 -30.39 5.01 1.11
C ALA A 586 -29.95 3.54 1.33
N LEU A 587 -28.87 3.32 2.10
CA LEU A 587 -28.42 1.97 2.47
C LEU A 587 -29.50 1.22 3.26
N ARG A 588 -30.07 1.83 4.31
CA ARG A 588 -31.12 1.22 5.15
C ARG A 588 -32.41 0.92 4.37
N GLU A 589 -32.71 1.68 3.33
CA GLU A 589 -33.87 1.44 2.47
C GLU A 589 -33.72 0.18 1.61
N VAL A 590 -32.48 -0.13 1.18
CA VAL A 590 -32.22 -1.22 0.22
C VAL A 590 -31.69 -2.49 0.88
N LEU A 591 -31.06 -2.35 2.05
CA LEU A 591 -30.49 -3.46 2.81
C LEU A 591 -30.63 -3.15 4.31
N PRO A 592 -31.24 -4.02 5.13
CA PRO A 592 -31.17 -3.85 6.58
C PRO A 592 -29.73 -4.05 7.09
N PRO A 593 -29.24 -3.21 8.03
CA PRO A 593 -27.88 -3.37 8.54
C PRO A 593 -27.73 -4.69 9.31
N PRO A 594 -26.61 -5.42 9.15
CA PRO A 594 -26.34 -6.64 9.92
C PRO A 594 -26.38 -6.42 11.43
N LEU A 595 -25.94 -5.24 11.88
CA LEU A 595 -26.01 -4.83 13.26
C LEU A 595 -26.33 -3.34 13.34
N GLN A 596 -27.44 -3.00 14.01
CA GLN A 596 -27.81 -1.62 14.28
C GLN A 596 -27.50 -1.28 15.74
N LEU A 597 -26.62 -0.32 15.96
CA LEU A 597 -26.32 0.23 17.28
C LEU A 597 -27.07 1.54 17.48
N SER A 598 -27.52 1.80 18.70
CA SER A 598 -28.20 3.05 19.07
C SER A 598 -27.55 3.67 20.30
N GLY A 599 -27.30 4.99 20.27
CA GLY A 599 -26.72 5.72 21.42
C GLY A 599 -25.20 5.55 21.60
N ASP A 600 -24.52 4.93 20.64
CA ASP A 600 -23.07 4.76 20.61
C ASP A 600 -22.33 6.02 20.13
N GLY A 601 -23.04 6.94 19.47
CA GLY A 601 -22.49 8.18 18.93
C GLY A 601 -21.54 7.95 17.76
N GLY A 602 -21.69 6.82 17.03
CA GLY A 602 -20.81 6.43 15.92
C GLY A 602 -19.38 6.11 16.33
N GLN A 603 -19.17 5.74 17.60
CA GLN A 603 -17.87 5.42 18.18
C GLN A 603 -17.66 3.93 18.41
N VAL A 604 -18.66 3.09 18.10
CA VAL A 604 -18.52 1.64 18.21
C VAL A 604 -18.48 1.04 16.82
N GLY A 605 -17.30 0.58 16.42
CA GLY A 605 -17.12 -0.13 15.17
C GLY A 605 -17.55 -1.58 15.26
N ALA A 606 -18.00 -2.13 14.14
CA ALA A 606 -18.33 -3.54 13.99
C ALA A 606 -17.65 -4.16 12.76
N VAL A 607 -17.26 -5.42 12.87
CA VAL A 607 -16.88 -6.28 11.73
C VAL A 607 -17.50 -7.65 11.92
N ARG A 608 -17.95 -8.26 10.81
CA ARG A 608 -18.72 -9.50 10.81
C ARG A 608 -17.99 -10.60 10.05
N ARG A 609 -18.07 -11.83 10.56
CA ARG A 609 -17.71 -13.07 9.87
C ARG A 609 -18.94 -13.98 9.74
N ARG A 610 -19.18 -14.51 8.55
CA ARG A 610 -20.27 -15.46 8.24
C ARG A 610 -19.81 -16.89 8.54
N LEU A 611 -20.56 -17.60 9.39
CA LEU A 611 -20.30 -18.99 9.77
C LEU A 611 -21.33 -19.91 9.12
N ALA A 612 -21.11 -21.23 9.19
CA ALA A 612 -22.06 -22.22 8.68
C ALA A 612 -23.38 -22.28 9.48
N ASP A 613 -23.33 -21.91 10.76
CA ASP A 613 -24.39 -22.03 11.74
C ASP A 613 -24.67 -20.73 12.50
N GLY A 614 -24.16 -19.59 12.02
CA GLY A 614 -24.38 -18.29 12.66
C GLY A 614 -23.48 -17.18 12.12
N GLU A 615 -23.28 -16.17 12.95
CA GLU A 615 -22.42 -15.02 12.66
C GLU A 615 -21.50 -14.73 13.85
N LEU A 616 -20.28 -14.25 13.58
CA LEU A 616 -19.38 -13.68 14.57
C LEU A 616 -19.29 -12.18 14.32
N HIS A 617 -19.56 -11.39 15.36
CA HIS A 617 -19.39 -9.93 15.33
C HIS A 617 -18.32 -9.53 16.34
N LEU A 618 -17.29 -8.80 15.89
CA LEU A 618 -16.41 -8.05 16.77
C LEU A 618 -16.97 -6.65 16.93
N LEU A 619 -17.10 -6.19 18.18
CA LEU A 619 -17.47 -4.82 18.51
C LEU A 619 -16.33 -4.16 19.26
N ALA A 620 -15.90 -3.00 18.79
CA ALA A 620 -14.83 -2.24 19.43
C ALA A 620 -15.30 -0.80 19.68
N ASN A 621 -15.27 -0.37 20.93
CA ASN A 621 -15.47 1.02 21.30
C ASN A 621 -14.17 1.79 21.03
N THR A 622 -14.16 2.60 19.97
CA THR A 622 -13.03 3.44 19.59
C THR A 622 -13.14 4.86 20.17
N GLY A 623 -14.18 5.12 20.97
CA GLY A 623 -14.36 6.38 21.67
C GLY A 623 -13.71 6.40 23.06
N PRO A 624 -13.37 7.60 23.59
CA PRO A 624 -12.74 7.75 24.90
C PRO A 624 -13.72 7.53 26.07
N THR A 625 -15.01 7.33 25.78
CA THR A 625 -16.06 7.21 26.79
C THR A 625 -16.53 5.77 26.89
N ARG A 626 -16.72 5.28 28.11
CA ARG A 626 -17.33 3.97 28.34
C ARG A 626 -18.76 3.97 27.80
N ARG A 627 -19.09 2.98 26.97
CA ARG A 627 -20.43 2.74 26.45
C ARG A 627 -21.04 1.50 27.10
N THR A 628 -22.36 1.51 27.25
CA THR A 628 -23.15 0.31 27.60
C THR A 628 -24.00 0.03 26.37
N LEU A 629 -23.75 -1.11 25.74
CA LEU A 629 -24.43 -1.56 24.52
C LEU A 629 -25.68 -2.38 24.87
#